data_AF-B4PNJ3-F1
#
_entry.id   AF-B4PNJ3-F1
#
_cell.length_a   1.000
_cell.length_b   1.000
_cell.length_c   1.000
_cell.angle_alpha   90.00
_cell.angle_beta   90.00
_cell.angle_gamma   90.00
#
_symmetry.space_group_name_H-M   'P 1'
#
loop_
_entity.id
_entity.type
_entity.pdbx_description
1 polymer ?
#
loop_
_entity_poly.entity_id
_entity_poly.type
_entity_poly.pdbx_seq_one_letter_code
_entity_poly.pdbx_strand_id
1 'polypeptide(L)'
;MHSQWPCLLILLVLIVLVLAACGYYTIIHPKQIHLESCYLKGGSCRESWNCEERFRSRVRTTCINKRKICCMSTVQIKSLQDAEYYAE
;
A
#
# COMPACT_ATOMS: atom_id res chain seq x y z
N MET A 1 51.92 0.42 0.66
CA MET A 1 50.53 0.11 1.04
C MET A 1 49.65 1.19 0.43
N HIS A 2 48.86 0.86 -0.59
CA HIS A 2 47.96 1.85 -1.22
C HIS A 2 46.88 2.24 -0.21
N SER A 3 46.72 3.54 0.05
CA SER A 3 45.76 4.05 1.02
C SER A 3 44.35 3.70 0.56
N GLN A 4 43.66 2.82 1.30
CA GLN A 4 42.28 2.39 1.04
C GLN A 4 41.25 3.36 1.65
N TRP A 5 41.72 4.35 2.41
CA TRP A 5 40.92 5.41 3.03
C TRP A 5 39.99 6.18 2.07
N PRO A 6 40.43 6.63 0.88
CA PRO A 6 39.53 7.33 -0.05
C PRO A 6 38.41 6.42 -0.55
N CYS A 7 38.69 5.14 -0.83
CA CYS A 7 37.65 4.19 -1.24
C CYS A 7 36.64 3.95 -0.11
N LEU A 8 37.13 3.85 1.14
CA LEU A 8 36.28 3.64 2.30
C LEU A 8 35.38 4.85 2.56
N LEU A 9 35.90 6.07 2.41
CA LEU A 9 35.11 7.30 2.50
C LEU A 9 34.03 7.38 1.42
N ILE A 10 34.37 7.08 0.15
CA ILE A 10 33.40 7.08 -0.96
C ILE A 10 32.29 6.06 -0.71
N LEU A 11 32.64 4.86 -0.25
CA LEU A 11 31.67 3.82 0.08
C LEU A 11 30.71 4.28 1.19
N LEU A 12 31.25 4.94 2.23
CA LEU A 12 30.47 5.43 3.36
C LEU A 12 29.48 6.52 2.92
N VAL A 13 29.92 7.45 2.06
CA VAL A 13 29.05 8.47 1.47
C VAL A 13 27.93 7.83 0.65
N LEU A 14 28.24 6.84 -0.19
CA LEU A 14 27.23 6.13 -0.99
C LEU A 14 26.21 5.40 -0.12
N ILE A 15 26.65 4.74 0.96
CA ILE A 15 25.74 4.06 1.89
C ILE A 15 24.78 5.05 2.54
N VAL A 16 25.29 6.21 2.98
CA VAL A 16 24.45 7.26 3.59
C VAL A 16 23.43 7.79 2.58
N LEU A 17 23.82 8.02 1.33
CA LEU A 17 22.91 8.47 0.28
C LEU A 17 21.81 7.44 -0.02
N VAL A 18 22.16 6.15 -0.11
CA VAL A 18 21.17 5.09 -0.33
C VAL A 18 20.22 4.97 0.86
N LEU A 19 20.72 5.01 2.10
CA LEU A 19 19.89 4.97 3.29
C LEU A 19 18.93 6.17 3.36
N ALA A 20 19.40 7.37 3.02
CA ALA A 20 18.57 8.57 2.98
C ALA A 20 17.47 8.45 1.91
N ALA A 21 17.82 8.00 0.70
CA ALA A 21 16.85 7.81 -0.38
C ALA A 21 15.81 6.73 -0.05
N CYS A 22 16.25 5.58 0.47
CA CYS A 22 15.35 4.50 0.89
C CYS A 22 14.46 4.90 2.07
N GLY A 23 15.01 5.63 3.04
CA GLY A 23 14.26 6.15 4.18
C GLY A 23 13.22 7.18 3.77
N TYR A 24 13.58 8.09 2.86
CA TYR A 24 12.63 9.06 2.29
C TYR A 24 11.50 8.35 1.53
N TYR A 25 11.84 7.35 0.72
CA TYR A 25 10.87 6.56 -0.03
C TYR A 25 9.89 5.80 0.88
N THR A 26 10.37 5.19 1.97
CA THR A 26 9.49 4.48 2.92
C THR A 26 8.59 5.41 3.72
N ILE A 27 9.02 6.66 3.97
CA ILE A 27 8.16 7.68 4.60
C ILE A 27 7.05 8.13 3.65
N ILE A 28 7.37 8.33 2.36
CA ILE A 28 6.39 8.78 1.35
C ILE A 28 5.37 7.70 1.01
N HIS A 29 5.79 6.44 0.95
CA HIS A 29 4.90 5.32 0.63
C HIS A 29 4.66 4.47 1.87
N PRO A 30 3.82 4.95 2.83
CA PRO A 30 3.49 4.18 3.99
C PRO A 30 2.78 2.90 3.54
N LYS A 31 3.39 1.76 3.86
CA LYS A 31 2.75 0.47 3.65
C LYS A 31 1.44 0.49 4.45
N GLN A 32 0.28 0.34 3.78
CA GLN A 32 -0.99 0.19 4.48
C GLN A 32 -0.97 -1.15 5.26
N ILE A 33 -0.48 -1.12 6.49
CA ILE A 33 -0.33 -2.29 7.37
C ILE A 33 -1.70 -2.67 7.98
N HIS A 34 -2.61 -1.71 8.11
CA HIS A 34 -3.93 -1.95 8.70
C HIS A 34 -4.97 -2.29 7.64
N LEU A 35 -5.18 -3.60 7.47
CA LEU A 35 -6.35 -4.12 6.78
C LEU A 35 -7.59 -3.78 7.60
N GLU A 36 -8.56 -3.09 6.99
CA GLU A 36 -9.82 -2.79 7.67
C GLU A 36 -10.69 -4.06 7.81
N SER A 37 -11.53 -4.11 8.84
CA SER A 37 -12.53 -5.17 8.95
C SER A 37 -13.71 -4.87 8.03
N CYS A 38 -13.95 -5.75 7.05
CA CYS A 38 -15.11 -5.65 6.16
C CYS A 38 -16.44 -5.67 6.94
N TYR A 39 -16.52 -6.50 7.98
CA TYR A 39 -17.73 -6.66 8.78
C TYR A 39 -18.05 -5.40 9.61
N LEU A 40 -17.03 -4.75 10.17
CA LEU A 40 -17.20 -3.50 10.93
C LEU A 40 -17.69 -2.34 10.05
N LYS A 41 -17.42 -2.39 8.74
CA LYS A 41 -17.89 -1.42 7.75
C LYS A 41 -19.28 -1.77 7.20
N GLY A 42 -19.95 -2.80 7.72
CA GLY A 42 -21.28 -3.24 7.25
C GLY A 42 -21.24 -4.07 5.97
N GLY A 43 -20.07 -4.56 5.57
CA GLY A 43 -19.88 -5.44 4.41
C GLY A 43 -19.77 -6.91 4.77
N SER A 44 -19.71 -7.76 3.73
CA SER A 44 -19.56 -9.21 3.85
C SER A 44 -18.45 -9.73 2.93
N CYS A 45 -17.66 -10.70 3.39
CA CYS A 45 -16.65 -11.33 2.55
C CYS A 45 -17.32 -12.28 1.56
N ARG A 46 -17.19 -12.00 0.26
CA ARG A 46 -17.77 -12.80 -0.81
C ARG A 46 -16.73 -13.12 -1.88
N GLU A 47 -17.05 -14.12 -2.68
CA GLU A 47 -16.29 -14.45 -3.88
C GLU A 47 -16.45 -13.34 -4.93
N SER A 48 -15.46 -13.17 -5.80
CA SER A 48 -15.42 -12.07 -6.79
C SER A 48 -16.63 -12.09 -7.74
N TRP A 49 -17.13 -13.27 -8.08
CA TRP A 49 -18.31 -13.46 -8.94
C TRP A 49 -19.64 -13.23 -8.22
N ASN A 50 -19.66 -13.24 -6.87
CA ASN A 50 -20.86 -13.06 -6.07
C ASN A 50 -20.97 -11.63 -5.47
N CYS A 51 -20.19 -10.70 -6.02
CA CYS A 51 -20.21 -9.29 -5.66
C CYS A 51 -20.05 -8.44 -6.91
N GLU A 52 -21.10 -7.73 -7.24
CA GLU A 52 -21.14 -6.79 -8.35
C GLU A 52 -20.16 -5.64 -8.09
N GLU A 53 -19.49 -5.17 -9.16
CA GLU A 53 -18.31 -4.30 -9.03
C GLU A 53 -18.59 -3.00 -8.27
N ARG A 54 -19.83 -2.50 -8.34
CA ARG A 54 -20.30 -1.28 -7.69
C ARG A 54 -20.35 -1.35 -6.16
N PHE A 55 -20.40 -2.57 -5.62
CA PHE A 55 -20.47 -2.85 -4.19
C PHE A 55 -19.13 -3.32 -3.62
N ARG A 56 -18.08 -3.44 -4.45
CA ARG A 56 -16.76 -3.86 -3.97
C ARG A 56 -16.13 -2.76 -3.13
N SER A 57 -15.63 -3.12 -1.95
CA SER A 57 -14.84 -2.24 -1.09
C SER A 57 -13.58 -1.76 -1.81
N ARG A 58 -13.27 -0.46 -1.71
CA ARG A 58 -12.04 0.12 -2.26
C ARG A 58 -10.82 -0.16 -1.39
N VAL A 59 -11.02 -0.20 -0.08
CA VAL A 59 -9.95 -0.46 0.88
C VAL A 59 -9.70 -1.97 0.97
N ARG A 60 -8.42 -2.36 1.07
CA ARG A 60 -8.05 -3.73 1.37
C ARG A 60 -8.53 -4.10 2.77
N THR A 61 -9.33 -5.15 2.83
CA THR A 61 -9.90 -5.64 4.09
C THR A 61 -9.31 -7.00 4.45
N THR A 62 -9.55 -7.42 5.68
CA THR A 62 -9.19 -8.74 6.19
C THR A 62 -9.77 -9.92 5.40
N CYS A 63 -10.74 -9.69 4.50
CA CYS A 63 -11.27 -10.72 3.59
C CYS A 63 -10.19 -11.31 2.66
N ILE A 64 -9.12 -10.56 2.35
CA ILE A 64 -8.03 -11.01 1.47
C ILE A 64 -7.30 -12.23 2.04
N ASN A 65 -7.26 -12.38 3.36
CA ASN A 65 -6.66 -13.54 4.03
C ASN A 65 -7.39 -14.85 3.68
N LYS A 66 -8.66 -14.76 3.26
CA LYS A 66 -9.48 -15.89 2.79
C LYS A 66 -9.60 -15.93 1.27
N ARG A 67 -8.77 -15.18 0.53
CA ARG A 67 -8.85 -14.98 -0.93
C ARG A 67 -10.23 -14.49 -1.41
N LYS A 68 -10.94 -13.75 -0.56
CA LYS A 68 -12.26 -13.17 -0.85
C LYS A 68 -12.18 -11.65 -0.94
N ILE A 69 -13.18 -11.05 -1.54
CA ILE A 69 -13.33 -9.59 -1.59
C ILE A 69 -14.38 -9.13 -0.57
N CYS A 70 -14.25 -7.89 -0.10
CA CYS A 70 -15.28 -7.29 0.74
C CYS A 70 -16.37 -6.69 -0.14
N CYS A 71 -17.59 -7.20 0.01
CA CYS A 71 -18.79 -6.71 -0.65
C CYS A 71 -19.61 -5.88 0.34
N MET A 72 -19.69 -4.58 0.07
CA MET A 72 -20.44 -3.62 0.87
C MET A 72 -21.95 -3.73 0.58
N SER A 73 -22.78 -3.35 1.55
CA SER A 73 -24.23 -3.24 1.37
C SER A 73 -24.63 -1.98 0.59
N THR A 74 -23.76 -0.97 0.58
CA THR A 74 -23.97 0.31 -0.11
C THR A 74 -23.03 0.46 -1.30
N VAL A 75 -23.49 1.21 -2.31
CA VAL A 75 -22.71 1.50 -3.52
C VAL A 75 -21.52 2.40 -3.17
N GLN A 76 -20.33 2.01 -3.61
CA GLN A 76 -19.09 2.76 -3.43
C GLN A 76 -18.92 3.75 -4.60
N ILE A 77 -19.63 4.88 -4.55
CA ILE A 77 -19.58 5.95 -5.58
C ILE A 77 -18.12 6.42 -5.75
N LYS A 78 -17.71 6.61 -7.01
CA LYS A 78 -16.39 7.13 -7.41
C LYS A 78 -16.24 8.58 -6.99
N SER A 79 -15.87 8.81 -5.73
CA SER A 79 -15.33 10.12 -5.33
C SER A 79 -14.01 10.35 -6.04
N LEU A 80 -13.78 11.60 -6.45
CA LEU A 80 -12.60 12.09 -7.18
C LEU A 80 -11.25 11.82 -6.48
N GLN A 81 -11.25 11.34 -5.24
CA GLN A 81 -10.05 11.11 -4.41
C GLN A 81 -9.18 9.94 -4.88
N ASP A 82 -9.69 8.97 -5.63
CA ASP A 82 -8.87 7.89 -6.19
C ASP A 82 -8.19 8.27 -7.53
N ALA A 83 -8.52 9.43 -8.12
CA ALA A 83 -7.84 9.89 -9.33
C ALA A 83 -6.49 10.55 -9.04
N GLU A 84 -6.29 11.09 -7.84
CA GLU A 84 -5.00 11.70 -7.46
C GLU A 84 -3.94 10.64 -7.15
N TYR A 85 -4.30 9.50 -6.54
CA TYR A 85 -3.33 8.44 -6.19
C TYR A 85 -2.77 7.62 -7.38
N TYR A 86 -3.41 7.70 -8.56
CA TYR A 86 -2.97 6.98 -9.76
C TYR A 86 -2.43 7.92 -10.86
N ALA A 87 -2.37 9.23 -10.61
CA ALA A 87 -1.92 10.24 -11.58
C ALA A 87 -0.49 10.76 -11.33
N GLU A 88 0.21 10.25 -10.31
CA GLU A 88 1.61 10.57 -9.98
C GLU A 88 2.53 9.35 -10.07
#